data_AF-A0AAP0R8F5-F1
#
_entry.id   AF-A0AAP0R8F5-F1
#
_cell.length_a   1.000
_cell.length_b   1.000
_cell.length_c   1.000
_cell.angle_alpha   90.00
_cell.angle_beta   90.00
_cell.angle_gamma   90.00
#
_symmetry.space_group_name_H-M   'P 1'
#
loop_
_entity.id
_entity.type
_entity.pdbx_description
1 polymer ?
#
loop_
_entity_poly.entity_id
_entity_poly.type
_entity_poly.pdbx_seq_one_letter_code
_entity_poly.pdbx_strand_id
1 'polypeptide(L)'
;MLTPSTINEACTSVGVAKYGRPIGLDENIKVDLIVIGSVAVDPKTGARLGKGEGFAELEYGMLRYMGAIDDSSPVVTSVHDQQLVDYIPIEKLLIHDVPVDIICTPTQVIFTNTSIPKPEGIYWDKLSPEKLGQIRILRELKRRIEQETGQRHPSGPSEKLPPTAQRKR
;
A
#
# COMPACT_ATOMS: atom_id res chain seq x y z
N MET A 1 -20.40 -2.26 -17.63
CA MET A 1 -20.36 -1.48 -16.37
C MET A 1 -20.99 -2.32 -15.28
N LEU A 2 -20.53 -2.17 -14.03
CA LEU A 2 -21.15 -2.84 -12.87
C LEU A 2 -22.60 -2.37 -12.69
N THR A 3 -23.50 -3.28 -12.34
CA THR A 3 -24.88 -2.95 -11.92
C THR A 3 -24.94 -2.83 -10.40
N PRO A 4 -25.92 -2.09 -9.82
CA PRO A 4 -26.07 -1.98 -8.36
C PRO A 4 -26.11 -3.34 -7.65
N SER A 5 -26.75 -4.35 -8.26
CA SER A 5 -26.83 -5.71 -7.73
C SER A 5 -25.48 -6.44 -7.67
N THR A 6 -24.48 -6.02 -8.45
CA THR A 6 -23.15 -6.65 -8.53
C THR A 6 -22.08 -5.95 -7.70
N ILE A 7 -22.36 -4.75 -7.15
CA ILE A 7 -21.35 -3.95 -6.43
C ILE A 7 -20.77 -4.71 -5.23
N ASN A 8 -21.62 -5.29 -4.39
CA ASN A 8 -21.16 -6.04 -3.22
C ASN A 8 -20.29 -7.25 -3.59
N GLU A 9 -20.65 -7.96 -4.66
CA GLU A 9 -19.84 -9.07 -5.16
C GLU A 9 -18.48 -8.56 -5.67
N ALA A 10 -18.48 -7.47 -6.45
CA ALA A 10 -17.28 -6.87 -7.04
C ALA A 10 -16.24 -6.42 -5.99
N CYS A 11 -16.68 -6.07 -4.78
CA CYS A 11 -15.81 -5.74 -3.65
C CYS A 11 -15.15 -6.95 -2.95
N THR A 12 -15.44 -8.19 -3.39
CA THR A 12 -14.79 -9.41 -2.88
C THR A 12 -13.57 -9.80 -3.69
N SER A 13 -12.71 -10.66 -3.13
CA SER A 13 -11.54 -11.20 -3.85
C SER A 13 -11.91 -12.04 -5.09
N VAL A 14 -13.08 -12.67 -5.10
CA VAL A 14 -13.60 -13.41 -6.26
C VAL A 14 -14.20 -12.44 -7.28
N GLY A 15 -14.96 -11.45 -6.81
CA GLY A 15 -15.59 -10.47 -7.68
C GLY A 15 -14.58 -9.58 -8.39
N VAL A 16 -13.51 -9.13 -7.73
CA VAL A 16 -12.47 -8.34 -8.39
C VAL A 16 -11.80 -9.12 -9.53
N ALA A 17 -11.64 -10.44 -9.40
CA ALA A 17 -11.11 -11.28 -10.48
C ALA A 17 -12.11 -11.48 -11.63
N LYS A 18 -13.42 -11.48 -11.33
CA LYS A 18 -14.49 -11.67 -12.31
C LYS A 18 -14.84 -10.40 -13.08
N TYR A 19 -14.90 -9.25 -12.38
CA TYR A 19 -15.37 -7.99 -12.93
C TYR A 19 -14.25 -6.97 -13.18
N GLY A 20 -13.11 -7.12 -12.51
CA GLY A 20 -11.97 -6.23 -12.65
C GLY A 20 -11.20 -6.49 -13.94
N ARG A 21 -10.50 -5.46 -14.41
CA ARG A 21 -9.50 -5.56 -15.47
C ARG A 21 -8.12 -5.53 -14.81
N PRO A 22 -7.27 -6.57 -14.99
CA PRO A 22 -5.88 -6.50 -14.56
C PRO A 22 -5.18 -5.32 -15.22
N ILE A 23 -4.44 -4.54 -14.43
CA ILE A 23 -3.61 -3.43 -14.90
C ILE A 23 -2.13 -3.79 -14.74
N GLY A 24 -1.32 -3.40 -15.72
CA GLY A 24 0.13 -3.56 -15.71
C GLY A 24 0.84 -2.25 -15.32
N LEU A 25 2.18 -2.29 -15.27
CA LEU A 25 3.02 -1.13 -14.97
C LEU A 25 2.96 -0.04 -16.06
N ASP A 26 2.53 -0.40 -17.28
CA ASP A 26 2.46 0.49 -18.45
C ASP A 26 1.11 1.22 -18.56
N GLU A 27 0.17 0.97 -17.63
CA GLU A 27 -1.15 1.59 -17.65
C GLU A 27 -1.08 3.04 -17.20
N ASN A 28 -1.64 3.94 -18.01
CA ASN A 28 -1.77 5.34 -17.65
C ASN A 28 -3.06 5.55 -16.84
N ILE A 29 -2.93 5.43 -15.52
CA ILE A 29 -4.03 5.64 -14.58
C ILE A 29 -3.70 6.79 -13.63
N LYS A 30 -4.73 7.52 -13.20
CA LYS A 30 -4.65 8.44 -12.07
C LYS A 30 -5.49 7.87 -10.93
N VAL A 31 -4.92 7.85 -9.73
CA VAL A 31 -5.62 7.43 -8.52
C VAL A 31 -5.89 8.67 -7.67
N ASP A 32 -7.16 9.06 -7.61
CA ASP A 32 -7.59 10.23 -6.84
C ASP A 32 -7.75 9.95 -5.33
N LEU A 33 -7.76 8.67 -4.93
CA LEU A 33 -7.93 8.26 -3.53
C LEU A 33 -7.34 6.87 -3.28
N ILE A 34 -6.58 6.72 -2.20
CA ILE A 34 -6.12 5.42 -1.72
C ILE A 34 -6.89 5.06 -0.45
N VAL A 35 -7.58 3.93 -0.45
CA VAL A 35 -8.17 3.37 0.77
C VAL A 35 -7.28 2.24 1.29
N ILE A 36 -6.64 2.47 2.42
CA ILE A 36 -5.67 1.55 3.02
C ILE A 36 -6.21 0.94 4.31
N GLY A 37 -5.98 -0.36 4.49
CA GLY A 37 -6.34 -1.08 5.72
C GLY A 37 -5.34 -0.82 6.85
N SER A 38 -5.85 -0.67 8.07
CA SER A 38 -5.05 -0.41 9.27
C SER A 38 -5.49 -1.31 10.44
N VAL A 39 -4.52 -1.74 11.25
CA VAL A 39 -4.76 -2.43 12.54
C VAL A 39 -5.06 -1.40 13.62
N ALA A 40 -4.29 -0.31 13.67
CA ALA A 40 -4.48 0.81 14.57
C ALA A 40 -4.01 2.11 13.91
N VAL A 41 -4.57 3.25 14.33
CA VAL A 41 -4.17 4.58 13.85
C VAL A 41 -4.14 5.60 14.97
N ASP A 42 -3.18 6.51 14.90
CA ASP A 42 -3.11 7.68 15.76
C ASP A 42 -3.84 8.85 15.09
N PRO A 43 -4.97 9.33 15.63
CA PRO A 43 -5.77 10.37 15.00
C PRO A 43 -5.10 11.76 15.02
N LYS A 44 -4.10 11.98 15.88
CA LYS A 44 -3.40 13.27 15.97
C LYS A 44 -2.29 13.39 14.94
N THR A 45 -1.64 12.27 14.62
CA THR A 45 -0.43 12.27 13.79
C THR A 45 -0.67 11.66 12.41
N GLY A 46 -1.73 10.86 12.24
CA GLY A 46 -1.93 10.06 11.03
C GLY A 46 -0.97 8.89 10.89
N ALA A 47 -0.17 8.59 11.92
CA ALA A 47 0.60 7.36 11.98
C ALA A 47 -0.34 6.16 12.00
N ARG A 48 0.02 5.08 11.30
CA ARG A 48 -0.77 3.85 11.27
C ARG A 48 0.09 2.62 11.50
N LEU A 49 -0.53 1.59 12.03
CA LEU A 49 0.03 0.26 12.12
C LEU A 49 -0.69 -0.66 11.14
N GLY A 50 0.05 -1.21 10.18
CA GLY A 50 -0.44 -2.27 9.30
C GLY A 50 -0.32 -3.66 9.92
N LYS A 51 -0.59 -4.71 9.13
CA LYS A 51 -0.38 -6.10 9.55
C LYS A 51 1.10 -6.48 9.69
N GLY A 52 2.01 -5.72 9.08
CA GLY A 52 3.46 -5.92 9.13
C GLY A 52 4.09 -6.64 7.93
N GLU A 53 3.29 -7.03 6.93
CA GLU A 53 3.80 -7.74 5.74
C GLU A 53 4.44 -6.82 4.69
N GLY A 54 4.13 -5.52 4.71
CA GLY A 54 4.66 -4.53 3.77
C GLY A 54 3.95 -4.45 2.42
N PHE A 55 2.85 -5.20 2.21
CA PHE A 55 2.19 -5.26 0.89
C PHE A 55 1.57 -3.92 0.48
N ALA A 56 0.90 -3.23 1.40
CA ALA A 56 0.25 -1.96 1.09
C ALA A 56 1.28 -0.86 0.77
N GLU A 57 2.42 -0.88 1.47
CA GLU A 57 3.55 0.00 1.24
C GLU A 57 4.20 -0.26 -0.13
N LEU A 58 4.29 -1.54 -0.55
CA LEU A 58 4.76 -1.92 -1.88
C LEU A 58 3.78 -1.51 -2.99
N GLU A 59 2.48 -1.67 -2.79
CA GLU A 59 1.45 -1.21 -3.72
C GLU A 59 1.49 0.31 -3.88
N TYR A 60 1.62 1.05 -2.77
CA TYR A 60 1.83 2.49 -2.78
C TYR A 60 3.08 2.88 -3.58
N GLY A 61 4.23 2.24 -3.28
CA GLY A 61 5.48 2.50 -4.00
C GLY A 61 5.42 2.20 -5.50
N MET A 62 4.68 1.16 -5.91
CA MET A 62 4.44 0.88 -7.34
C MET A 62 3.58 1.96 -8.01
N LEU A 63 2.52 2.42 -7.35
CA LEU A 63 1.69 3.51 -7.88
C LEU A 63 2.48 4.82 -7.98
N ARG A 64 3.36 5.13 -7.03
CA ARG A 64 4.31 6.25 -7.11
C ARG A 64 5.19 6.14 -8.33
N TYR A 65 5.79 4.97 -8.55
CA TYR A 65 6.62 4.73 -9.72
C TYR A 65 5.87 4.92 -11.04
N MET A 66 4.63 4.46 -11.11
CA MET A 66 3.78 4.62 -12.29
C MET A 66 3.35 6.07 -12.55
N GLY A 67 3.66 7.01 -11.64
CA GLY A 67 3.14 8.37 -11.68
C GLY A 67 1.63 8.45 -11.45
N ALA A 68 1.02 7.37 -10.94
CA ALA A 68 -0.42 7.28 -10.75
C ALA A 68 -0.90 8.04 -9.50
N ILE A 69 0.02 8.27 -8.55
CA ILE A 69 -0.19 9.03 -7.32
C ILE A 69 1.00 9.96 -7.07
N ASP A 70 0.73 11.05 -6.36
CA ASP A 70 1.74 12.00 -5.89
C ASP A 70 1.48 12.35 -4.41
N ASP A 71 2.17 13.36 -3.87
CA ASP A 71 2.05 13.75 -2.45
C ASP A 71 0.65 14.32 -2.14
N SER A 72 -0.04 14.83 -3.16
CA SER A 72 -1.40 15.37 -3.07
C SER A 72 -2.47 14.27 -3.08
N SER A 73 -2.14 13.05 -3.50
CA SER A 73 -3.08 11.91 -3.48
C SER A 73 -3.47 11.55 -2.04
N PRO A 74 -4.74 11.72 -1.64
CA PRO A 74 -5.18 11.45 -0.28
C PRO A 74 -5.16 9.95 0.05
N VAL A 75 -4.67 9.64 1.26
CA VAL A 75 -4.66 8.30 1.84
C VAL A 75 -5.70 8.25 2.96
N VAL A 76 -6.66 7.35 2.83
CA VAL A 76 -7.81 7.22 3.72
C VAL A 76 -7.84 5.83 4.32
N THR A 77 -8.27 5.73 5.56
CA THR A 77 -8.51 4.44 6.20
C THR A 77 -9.88 4.42 6.84
N SER A 78 -10.50 3.25 6.86
CA SER A 78 -11.71 2.98 7.64
C SER A 78 -11.36 2.02 8.77
N VAL A 79 -11.62 2.43 10.01
CA VAL A 79 -11.33 1.64 11.22
C VAL A 79 -12.48 1.77 12.21
N HIS A 80 -12.60 0.82 13.14
CA HIS A 80 -13.49 0.97 14.28
C HIS A 80 -12.93 1.99 15.28
N ASP A 81 -13.79 2.64 16.07
CA ASP A 81 -13.35 3.64 17.08
C ASP A 81 -12.33 3.08 18.08
N GLN A 82 -12.40 1.77 18.37
CA GLN A 82 -11.43 1.07 19.24
C GLN A 82 -10.04 0.87 18.64
N GLN A 83 -9.87 1.12 17.34
CA GLN A 83 -8.58 1.06 16.66
C GLN A 83 -7.91 2.44 16.59
N LEU A 84 -8.57 3.49 17.08
CA LEU A 84 -7.92 4.76 17.38
C LEU A 84 -7.07 4.59 18.64
N VAL A 85 -5.77 4.85 18.54
CA VAL A 85 -4.84 4.74 19.66
C VAL A 85 -4.24 6.10 20.00
N ASP A 86 -3.88 6.30 21.27
CA ASP A 86 -3.41 7.59 21.75
C ASP A 86 -2.00 7.96 21.26
N TYR A 87 -1.19 6.95 20.92
CA TYR A 87 0.20 7.15 20.52
C TYR A 87 0.71 6.02 19.62
N ILE A 88 1.23 6.39 18.45
CA ILE A 88 2.14 5.56 17.66
C ILE A 88 3.47 6.32 17.54
N PRO A 89 4.61 5.72 17.94
CA PRO A 89 5.90 6.40 17.92
C PRO A 89 6.37 6.66 16.49
N ILE A 90 6.25 7.92 16.04
CA ILE A 90 6.63 8.37 14.70
C ILE A 90 8.12 8.08 14.43
N GLU A 91 8.96 8.23 15.44
CA GLU A 91 10.41 7.98 15.37
C GLU A 91 10.76 6.52 15.07
N LYS A 92 9.81 5.59 15.19
CA LYS A 92 9.97 4.18 14.83
C LYS A 92 9.36 3.83 13.47
N LEU A 93 8.67 4.77 12.83
CA LEU A 93 8.16 4.55 11.48
C LEU A 93 9.34 4.40 10.52
N LEU A 94 9.18 3.46 9.61
CA LEU A 94 10.12 3.23 8.54
C LEU A 94 9.81 4.22 7.42
N ILE A 95 10.83 4.53 6.61
CA ILE A 95 10.70 5.47 5.48
C ILE A 95 9.63 5.07 4.45
N HIS A 96 9.24 3.78 4.44
CA HIS A 96 8.21 3.25 3.57
C HIS A 96 6.81 3.19 4.20
N ASP A 97 6.66 3.52 5.49
CA ASP A 97 5.37 3.52 6.15
C ASP A 97 4.50 4.68 5.60
N VAL A 98 3.36 4.34 5.01
CA VAL A 98 2.44 5.33 4.44
C VAL A 98 1.55 5.89 5.55
N PRO A 99 1.59 7.20 5.87
CA PRO A 99 0.66 7.81 6.83
C PRO A 99 -0.75 7.93 6.24
N VAL A 100 -1.75 8.19 7.10
CA VAL A 100 -3.14 8.44 6.68
C VAL A 100 -3.52 9.91 6.84
N ASP A 101 -4.14 10.47 5.80
CA ASP A 101 -4.64 11.84 5.78
C ASP A 101 -6.03 11.95 6.40
N ILE A 102 -6.87 10.92 6.19
CA ILE A 102 -8.26 10.88 6.67
C ILE A 102 -8.54 9.53 7.32
N ILE A 103 -9.16 9.57 8.50
CA ILE A 103 -9.62 8.40 9.24
C ILE A 103 -11.14 8.46 9.33
N CYS A 104 -11.80 7.44 8.80
CA CYS A 104 -13.24 7.27 8.91
C CYS A 104 -13.55 6.19 9.96
N THR A 105 -14.33 6.55 10.97
CA THR A 105 -14.92 5.60 11.91
C THR A 105 -16.45 5.61 11.79
N PRO A 106 -17.16 4.65 12.40
CA PRO A 106 -18.62 4.70 12.48
C PRO A 106 -19.19 6.00 13.09
N THR A 107 -18.41 6.71 13.92
CA THR A 107 -18.90 7.89 14.66
C THR A 107 -18.39 9.23 14.11
N GLN A 108 -17.27 9.23 13.38
CA GLN A 108 -16.64 10.48 12.95
C GLN A 108 -15.70 10.32 11.75
N VAL A 109 -15.38 11.45 11.13
CA VAL A 109 -14.33 11.59 10.12
C VAL A 109 -13.28 12.54 10.66
N ILE A 110 -12.02 12.10 10.69
CA ILE A 110 -10.89 12.83 11.27
C ILE A 110 -9.91 13.15 10.14
N PHE A 111 -9.58 14.44 9.98
CA PHE A 111 -8.52 14.91 9.10
C PHE A 111 -7.26 15.09 9.94
N THR A 112 -6.22 14.30 9.67
CA THR A 112 -5.03 14.22 10.53
C THR A 112 -4.11 15.42 10.35
N ASN A 113 -4.16 16.07 9.17
CA ASN A 113 -3.18 17.08 8.75
C ASN A 113 -1.74 16.61 9.01
N THR A 114 -1.48 15.32 8.75
CA THR A 114 -0.22 14.66 9.10
C THR A 114 0.97 15.41 8.52
N SER A 115 2.01 15.57 9.34
CA SER A 115 3.32 16.08 8.91
C SER A 115 4.29 14.95 8.53
N ILE A 116 3.85 13.69 8.59
CA ILE A 116 4.67 12.53 8.24
C ILE A 116 4.78 12.52 6.71
N PRO A 117 6.00 12.46 6.14
CA PRO A 117 6.18 12.43 4.70
C PRO A 117 5.63 11.13 4.13
N LYS A 118 5.01 11.22 2.94
CA LYS A 118 4.60 10.04 2.17
C LYS A 118 5.81 9.41 1.49
N PRO A 119 5.87 8.07 1.36
CA PRO A 119 6.94 7.40 0.63
C PRO A 119 7.10 7.91 -0.81
N GLU A 120 8.33 8.09 -1.27
CA GLU A 120 8.57 8.59 -2.63
C GLU A 120 8.45 7.48 -3.70
N GLY A 121 8.55 6.23 -3.29
CA GLY A 121 8.53 5.07 -4.17
C GLY A 121 8.93 3.79 -3.45
N ILE A 122 9.63 2.90 -4.16
CA ILE A 122 10.12 1.62 -3.62
C ILE A 122 11.55 1.77 -3.12
N TYR A 123 11.77 1.42 -1.85
CA TYR A 123 13.10 1.39 -1.22
C TYR A 123 13.73 -0.01 -1.40
N TRP A 124 14.43 -0.21 -2.51
CA TRP A 124 14.99 -1.51 -2.89
C TRP A 124 15.97 -2.10 -1.87
N ASP A 125 16.72 -1.25 -1.16
CA ASP A 125 17.64 -1.61 -0.07
C ASP A 125 16.92 -2.09 1.21
N LYS A 126 15.58 -2.01 1.25
CA LYS A 126 14.74 -2.52 2.33
C LYS A 126 13.97 -3.77 1.93
N LEU A 127 13.98 -4.14 0.65
CA LEU A 127 13.23 -5.29 0.13
C LEU A 127 14.11 -6.55 0.11
N SER A 128 13.71 -7.57 0.87
CA SER A 128 14.45 -8.83 0.94
C SER A 128 14.49 -9.57 -0.43
N PRO A 129 15.55 -10.33 -0.70
CA PRO A 129 15.60 -11.23 -1.85
C PRO A 129 14.44 -12.23 -1.90
N GLU A 130 13.98 -12.70 -0.73
CA GLU A 130 12.89 -13.66 -0.61
C GLU A 130 11.56 -13.04 -1.06
N LYS A 131 11.25 -11.81 -0.62
CA LYS A 131 10.00 -11.12 -0.99
C LYS A 131 9.99 -10.72 -2.46
N LEU A 132 11.15 -10.25 -2.95
CA LEU A 132 11.37 -10.03 -4.38
C LEU A 132 11.20 -11.34 -5.18
N GLY A 133 11.66 -12.47 -4.65
CA GLY A 133 11.49 -13.81 -5.23
C GLY A 133 10.03 -14.30 -5.25
N GLN A 134 9.19 -13.87 -4.32
CA GLN A 134 7.76 -14.22 -4.29
C GLN A 134 6.91 -13.36 -5.23
N ILE A 135 7.22 -12.06 -5.36
CA ILE A 135 6.35 -11.11 -6.05
C ILE A 135 6.87 -10.82 -7.46
N ARG A 136 6.25 -11.46 -8.47
CA ARG A 136 6.68 -11.35 -9.88
C ARG A 136 6.73 -9.91 -10.39
N ILE A 137 5.74 -9.09 -10.05
CA ILE A 137 5.65 -7.72 -10.57
C ILE A 137 6.78 -6.83 -10.05
N LEU A 138 7.25 -7.05 -8.82
CA LEU A 138 8.39 -6.32 -8.27
C LEU A 138 9.70 -6.67 -8.97
N ARG A 139 9.90 -7.92 -9.38
CA ARG A 139 11.07 -8.31 -10.19
C ARG A 139 11.07 -7.63 -11.54
N GLU A 140 9.92 -7.61 -12.20
CA GLU A 140 9.77 -6.96 -13.48
C GLU A 140 10.02 -5.45 -13.36
N LEU A 141 9.46 -4.82 -12.33
CA LEU A 141 9.68 -3.42 -12.04
C LEU A 141 11.16 -3.12 -11.77
N LYS A 142 11.81 -3.87 -10.88
CA LYS A 142 13.26 -3.70 -10.59
C LYS A 142 14.08 -3.81 -11.86
N ARG A 143 13.84 -4.85 -12.67
CA ARG A 143 14.53 -5.09 -13.94
C ARG A 143 14.38 -3.91 -14.91
N ARG A 144 13.18 -3.33 -15.02
CA ARG A 144 12.93 -2.16 -15.89
C ARG A 144 13.72 -0.95 -15.43
N ILE A 145 13.67 -0.63 -14.13
CA ILE A 145 14.40 0.53 -13.58
C ILE A 145 15.92 0.36 -13.78
N GLU A 146 16.46 -0.84 -13.54
CA GLU A 146 17.89 -1.10 -13.74
C GLU A 146 18.31 -0.96 -15.22
N GLN A 147 17.41 -1.30 -16.15
CA GLN A 147 17.64 -1.10 -17.59
C GLN A 147 17.57 0.37 -18.01
N GLU A 148 16.62 1.12 -17.47
CA GLU A 148 16.42 2.54 -17.78
C GLU A 148 17.54 3.42 -17.18
N THR A 149 17.96 3.12 -15.96
CA THR A 149 18.98 3.89 -15.24
C THR A 149 20.42 3.42 -15.53
N GLY A 150 20.58 2.20 -16.04
CA GLY A 150 21.88 1.55 -16.21
C GLY A 150 22.56 1.17 -14.89
N GLN A 151 21.87 1.30 -13.74
CA GLN A 151 22.42 1.03 -12.42
C GLN A 151 21.71 -0.17 -11.79
N ARG A 152 22.47 -1.05 -11.13
CA ARG A 152 21.87 -2.13 -10.33
C ARG A 152 21.34 -1.57 -9.02
N HIS A 153 20.12 -1.94 -8.67
CA HIS A 153 19.52 -1.55 -7.41
C HIS A 153 19.88 -2.54 -6.29
N PRO A 154 20.10 -2.03 -5.07
CA PRO A 154 20.40 -2.87 -3.91
C PRO A 154 19.24 -3.82 -3.59
N SER A 155 19.52 -4.80 -2.74
CA SER A 155 18.49 -5.62 -2.09
C SER A 155 18.67 -5.47 -0.59
N GLY A 156 17.56 -5.51 0.14
CA GLY A 156 17.57 -5.48 1.59
C GLY A 156 18.05 -6.78 2.24
N PRO A 157 18.07 -6.81 3.57
CA PRO A 157 18.47 -7.99 4.33
C PRO A 157 17.51 -9.16 4.06
N SER A 158 18.02 -10.39 4.21
CA SER A 158 17.20 -11.60 4.14
C SER A 158 16.14 -11.58 5.25
N GLU A 159 14.94 -12.04 4.93
CA GLU A 159 13.84 -12.13 5.89
C GLU A 159 13.16 -13.52 5.86
N LYS A 160 12.67 -13.96 7.02
CA LYS A 160 11.84 -15.16 7.09
C LYS A 160 10.39 -14.79 6.81
N LEU A 161 9.93 -15.11 5.60
CA LEU A 161 8.56 -14.82 5.20
C LEU A 161 7.56 -15.76 5.90
N PRO A 162 6.38 -15.25 6.27
CA PRO A 162 5.30 -16.10 6.75
C PRO A 162 4.83 -17.06 5.65
N PRO A 163 4.25 -18.21 6.01
CA PRO A 163 3.71 -19.14 5.03
C PRO A 163 2.63 -18.44 4.19
N THR A 164 2.80 -18.45 2.87
CA THR A 164 1.80 -17.91 1.94
C THR A 164 0.52 -18.72 2.10
N ALA A 165 -0.63 -18.05 2.23
CA ALA A 165 -1.91 -18.72 2.29
C ALA A 165 -2.09 -19.62 1.05
N GLN A 166 -2.20 -20.93 1.27
CA GLN A 166 -2.47 -21.87 0.18
C GLN A 166 -3.88 -21.63 -0.34
N ARG A 167 -3.99 -21.02 -1.52
CA ARG A 167 -5.26 -21.00 -2.25
C ARG A 167 -5.46 -22.40 -2.84
N LYS A 168 -6.40 -23.18 -2.30
CA LYS A 168 -6.91 -24.36 -3.00
C LYS A 168 -7.46 -23.88 -4.33
N ARG A 169 -6.89 -24.38 -5.43
CA ARG A 169 -7.43 -24.18 -6.78
C ARG A 169 -8.72 -24.97 -6.92
#